data_AF-A0A925URY4-F1
#
_entry.id   AF-A0A925URY4-F1
#
_cell.length_a   1.000
_cell.length_b   1.000
_cell.length_c   1.000
_cell.angle_alpha   90.00
_cell.angle_beta   90.00
_cell.angle_gamma   90.00
#
_symmetry.space_group_name_H-M   'P 1'
#
loop_
_entity.id
_entity.type
_entity.pdbx_description
1 polymer ?
#
loop_
_entity_poly.entity_id
_entity_poly.type
_entity_poly.pdbx_seq_one_letter_code
_entity_poly.pdbx_strand_id
1 'polypeptide(L)'
;MYCNTTINQFLCVFNEIQLWSRISSEHPDFLKTLANLSNVNLPKTTDYKLYDFHKRFLDLYKNNVHVYKVANSSPNLNAQHLLAVERVIEQFILVDTEVIAFYSQLTEFGTENRAWQKLVEHVISEQAFMLELFIDLKKQIR
;
A
#
# COMPACT_ATOMS: atom_id res chain seq x y z
N MET A 1 -2.38 3.84 -18.85
CA MET A 1 -3.85 3.94 -18.83
C MET A 1 -4.39 2.56 -18.44
N TYR A 2 -4.51 2.26 -17.14
CA TYR A 2 -4.64 0.86 -16.69
C TYR A 2 -6.08 0.37 -16.39
N CYS A 3 -7.10 1.23 -16.27
CA CYS A 3 -8.49 0.78 -16.12
C CYS A 3 -9.48 1.69 -16.92
N ASN A 4 -9.82 1.36 -18.18
CA ASN A 4 -10.79 2.12 -19.01
C ASN A 4 -12.24 1.56 -18.98
N THR A 5 -13.21 2.38 -19.41
CA THR A 5 -14.58 2.54 -18.88
C THR A 5 -15.64 1.43 -19.04
N THR A 6 -16.49 1.31 -18.01
CA THR A 6 -17.79 0.60 -17.87
C THR A 6 -17.78 -0.87 -17.36
N ILE A 7 -18.13 -1.03 -16.08
CA ILE A 7 -18.47 -2.27 -15.33
C ILE A 7 -17.31 -3.24 -15.04
N ASN A 8 -16.40 -3.51 -15.97
CA ASN A 8 -15.15 -4.27 -15.71
C ASN A 8 -14.13 -3.50 -14.84
N GLN A 9 -14.42 -2.24 -14.51
CA GLN A 9 -13.49 -1.32 -13.85
C GLN A 9 -13.45 -1.38 -12.33
N PHE A 10 -14.57 -1.64 -11.65
CA PHE A 10 -14.51 -1.79 -10.19
C PHE A 10 -13.70 -3.03 -9.83
N LEU A 11 -13.82 -4.10 -10.62
CA LEU A 11 -12.96 -5.27 -10.47
C LEU A 11 -11.48 -4.91 -10.64
N CYS A 12 -11.14 -4.09 -11.64
CA CYS A 12 -9.78 -3.56 -11.82
C CYS A 12 -9.31 -2.81 -10.56
N VAL A 13 -10.09 -1.84 -10.08
CA VAL A 13 -9.78 -1.06 -8.87
C VAL A 13 -9.63 -1.96 -7.64
N PHE A 14 -10.56 -2.89 -7.42
CA PHE A 14 -10.50 -3.83 -6.30
C PHE A 14 -9.26 -4.73 -6.38
N ASN A 15 -8.90 -5.20 -7.56
CA ASN A 15 -7.70 -6.02 -7.77
C ASN A 15 -6.42 -5.21 -7.49
N GLU A 16 -6.35 -3.96 -7.95
CA GLU A 16 -5.21 -3.08 -7.67
C GLU A 16 -5.10 -2.80 -6.16
N ILE A 17 -6.19 -2.40 -5.50
CA ILE A 17 -6.19 -2.22 -4.03
C ILE A 17 -5.74 -3.50 -3.33
N GLN A 18 -6.29 -4.65 -3.72
CA GLN A 18 -5.98 -5.93 -3.10
C GLN A 18 -4.52 -6.33 -3.30
N LEU A 19 -4.00 -6.18 -4.51
CA LEU A 19 -2.61 -6.49 -4.84
C LEU A 19 -1.65 -5.60 -4.05
N TRP A 20 -1.82 -4.29 -4.16
CA TRP A 20 -0.89 -3.34 -3.59
C TRP A 20 -0.99 -3.27 -2.08
N SER A 21 -2.18 -3.34 -1.47
CA SER A 21 -2.27 -3.44 0.00
C SER A 21 -1.64 -4.72 0.54
N ARG A 22 -1.66 -5.81 -0.22
CA ARG A 22 -0.96 -7.04 0.15
C ARG A 22 0.55 -6.86 0.06
N ILE A 23 1.07 -6.38 -1.06
CA ILE A 23 2.50 -6.12 -1.28
C ILE A 23 3.04 -5.14 -0.22
N SER A 24 2.38 -4.00 -0.03
CA SER A 24 2.75 -2.99 0.97
C SER A 24 2.68 -3.52 2.40
N SER A 25 1.83 -4.52 2.69
CA SER A 25 1.84 -5.17 4.01
C SER A 25 3.08 -6.05 4.24
N GLU A 26 3.71 -6.56 3.18
CA GLU A 26 4.89 -7.41 3.27
C GLU A 26 6.19 -6.60 3.32
N HIS A 27 6.20 -5.38 2.76
CA HIS A 27 7.37 -4.49 2.77
C HIS A 27 7.98 -4.26 4.16
N PRO A 28 7.23 -4.01 5.24
CA PRO A 28 7.83 -3.84 6.56
C PRO A 28 8.57 -5.07 7.07
N ASP A 29 8.02 -6.27 6.87
CA ASP A 29 8.65 -7.52 7.29
C ASP A 29 9.87 -7.84 6.43
N PHE A 30 9.79 -7.55 5.13
CA PHE A 30 10.94 -7.60 4.23
C PHE A 30 12.07 -6.69 4.72
N LEU A 31 11.78 -5.43 5.04
CA LEU A 31 12.77 -4.46 5.53
C LEU A 31 13.37 -4.88 6.87
N LYS A 32 12.57 -5.41 7.81
CA LYS A 32 13.06 -5.97 9.07
C LYS A 32 14.02 -7.14 8.84
N THR A 33 13.63 -8.06 7.95
CA THR A 33 14.44 -9.23 7.60
C THR A 33 15.74 -8.81 6.94
N LEU A 34 15.67 -7.88 6.00
CA LEU A 34 16.83 -7.36 5.30
C LEU A 34 17.78 -6.66 6.27
N ALA A 35 17.28 -5.84 7.20
CA ALA A 35 18.09 -5.18 8.20
C ALA A 35 18.86 -6.19 9.05
N ASN A 36 18.18 -7.23 9.53
CA ASN A 36 18.79 -8.31 10.30
C ASN A 36 19.88 -9.05 9.52
N LEU A 37 19.61 -9.44 8.27
CA LEU A 37 20.58 -10.14 7.41
C LEU A 37 21.78 -9.25 7.04
N SER A 38 21.56 -7.95 6.98
CA SER A 38 22.55 -6.93 6.60
C SER A 38 23.33 -6.38 7.80
N ASN A 39 23.09 -6.88 9.02
CA ASN A 39 23.60 -6.34 10.28
C ASN A 39 23.35 -4.83 10.45
N VAL A 40 22.23 -4.34 9.94
CA VAL A 40 21.76 -2.96 10.13
C VAL A 40 20.88 -2.93 11.37
N ASN A 41 21.35 -2.27 12.42
CA ASN A 41 20.62 -2.20 13.69
C ASN A 41 19.51 -1.15 13.63
N LEU A 42 18.26 -1.58 13.60
CA LEU A 42 17.10 -0.69 13.64
C LEU A 42 16.66 -0.43 15.10
N PRO A 43 16.44 0.84 15.50
CA PRO A 43 15.86 1.15 16.81
C PRO A 43 14.50 0.47 17.02
N LYS A 44 14.15 0.14 18.27
CA LYS A 44 12.83 -0.42 18.61
C LYS A 44 11.65 0.43 18.14
N THR A 45 11.81 1.75 18.09
CA THR A 45 10.80 2.69 17.58
C THR A 45 10.57 2.50 16.08
N THR A 46 11.64 2.27 15.31
CA THR A 46 11.58 1.94 13.89
C THR A 46 10.92 0.58 13.67
N ASP A 47 11.28 -0.43 14.47
CA ASP A 47 10.68 -1.76 14.41
C ASP A 47 9.16 -1.73 14.68
N TYR A 48 8.75 -0.96 15.69
CA TYR A 48 7.33 -0.75 16.01
C TYR A 48 6.58 -0.06 14.86
N LYS A 49 7.16 0.99 14.26
CA LYS A 49 6.56 1.66 13.11
C LYS A 49 6.41 0.73 11.91
N LEU A 50 7.41 -0.10 11.62
CA LEU A 50 7.32 -1.12 10.57
C LEU A 50 6.14 -2.07 10.82
N TYR A 51 6.00 -2.55 12.06
CA TYR A 51 4.87 -3.40 12.45
C TYR A 51 3.50 -2.70 12.33
N ASP A 52 3.41 -1.41 12.69
CA ASP A 52 2.19 -0.62 12.53
C ASP A 52 1.79 -0.50 11.05
N PHE A 53 2.73 -0.18 10.17
CA PHE A 53 2.46 -0.11 8.73
C PHE A 53 2.03 -1.47 8.16
N HIS A 54 2.66 -2.57 8.58
CA HIS A 54 2.25 -3.92 8.19
C HIS A 54 0.78 -4.15 8.52
N LYS A 55 0.38 -3.84 9.76
CA LYS A 55 -1.01 -3.98 10.21
C LYS A 55 -1.97 -3.12 9.41
N ARG A 56 -1.64 -1.84 9.21
CA ARG A 56 -2.51 -0.89 8.50
C ARG A 56 -2.77 -1.31 7.07
N PHE A 57 -1.74 -1.76 6.34
CA PHE A 57 -1.91 -2.29 4.99
C PHE A 57 -2.65 -3.64 4.97
N LEU A 58 -2.40 -4.52 5.94
CA LEU A 58 -3.14 -5.77 6.06
C LEU A 58 -4.63 -5.55 6.36
N ASP A 59 -4.96 -4.54 7.16
CA ASP A 59 -6.34 -4.17 7.45
C ASP A 59 -7.01 -3.49 6.26
N LEU A 60 -6.28 -2.66 5.50
CA LEU A 60 -6.73 -2.16 4.19
C LEU A 60 -7.08 -3.31 3.22
N TYR A 61 -6.20 -4.31 3.12
CA TYR A 61 -6.44 -5.51 2.31
C TYR A 61 -7.73 -6.22 2.71
N LYS A 62 -7.90 -6.50 4.01
CA LYS A 62 -9.11 -7.18 4.53
C LYS A 62 -10.37 -6.36 4.29
N ASN A 63 -10.29 -5.06 4.52
CA ASN A 63 -11.40 -4.14 4.27
C ASN A 63 -11.79 -4.14 2.79
N ASN A 64 -10.81 -4.07 1.89
CA ASN A 64 -11.05 -4.13 0.45
C ASN A 64 -11.74 -5.44 0.01
N VAL A 65 -11.27 -6.59 0.53
CA VAL A 65 -11.91 -7.89 0.27
C VAL A 65 -13.37 -7.90 0.75
N HIS A 66 -13.65 -7.28 1.91
CA HIS A 66 -15.01 -7.15 2.42
C HIS A 66 -15.88 -6.27 1.51
N VAL A 67 -15.41 -5.07 1.16
CA VAL A 67 -16.14 -4.13 0.26
C VAL A 67 -16.41 -4.79 -1.09
N TYR A 68 -15.42 -5.49 -1.67
CA TYR A 68 -15.59 -6.22 -2.92
C TYR A 68 -16.70 -7.28 -2.83
N LYS A 69 -16.72 -8.09 -1.76
CA LYS A 69 -17.76 -9.12 -1.57
C LYS A 69 -19.16 -8.52 -1.50
N VAL A 70 -19.32 -7.41 -0.77
CA VAL A 70 -20.62 -6.72 -0.64
C VAL A 70 -21.06 -6.14 -1.99
N ALA A 71 -20.14 -5.49 -2.70
CA ALA A 71 -20.40 -4.90 -4.02
C ALA A 71 -20.76 -5.97 -5.07
N ASN A 72 -20.03 -7.10 -5.10
CA ASN A 72 -20.25 -8.18 -6.06
C ASN A 72 -21.52 -9.01 -5.78
N SER A 73 -21.97 -9.04 -4.52
CA SER A 73 -23.22 -9.73 -4.13
C SER A 73 -24.47 -8.87 -4.37
N SER A 74 -24.30 -7.60 -4.73
CA SER A 74 -25.40 -6.66 -4.95
C SER A 74 -25.79 -6.63 -6.43
N PRO A 75 -27.06 -6.88 -6.79
CA PRO A 75 -27.50 -6.89 -8.19
C PRO A 75 -27.43 -5.51 -8.86
N ASN A 76 -27.37 -4.43 -8.08
CA ASN A 76 -27.16 -3.07 -8.57
C ASN A 76 -26.12 -2.36 -7.69
N LEU A 77 -24.98 -1.97 -8.29
CA LEU A 77 -24.04 -1.05 -7.65
C LEU A 77 -24.75 0.28 -7.40
N ASN A 78 -24.75 0.73 -6.15
CA ASN A 78 -25.37 1.99 -5.73
C ASN A 78 -24.30 2.97 -5.22
N ALA A 79 -24.70 4.23 -4.96
CA ALA A 79 -23.79 5.27 -4.49
C ALA A 79 -23.03 4.91 -3.19
N GLN A 80 -23.59 4.06 -2.32
CA GLN A 80 -22.91 3.63 -1.09
C GLN A 80 -21.70 2.74 -1.38
N HIS A 81 -21.78 1.89 -2.41
CA HIS A 81 -20.66 1.06 -2.85
C HIS A 81 -19.53 1.92 -3.43
N LEU A 82 -19.88 2.95 -4.21
CA LEU A 82 -18.91 3.92 -4.75
C LEU A 82 -18.18 4.64 -3.63
N LEU A 83 -18.92 5.18 -2.65
CA LEU A 83 -18.35 5.84 -1.47
C LEU A 83 -17.47 4.90 -0.65
N ALA A 84 -17.80 3.61 -0.56
CA ALA A 84 -16.97 2.64 0.13
C ALA A 84 -15.63 2.43 -0.58
N VAL A 85 -15.62 2.31 -1.92
CA VAL A 85 -14.40 2.20 -2.72
C VAL A 85 -13.54 3.45 -2.59
N GLU A 86 -14.14 4.64 -2.72
CA GLU A 86 -13.44 5.91 -2.56
C GLU A 86 -12.74 5.99 -1.19
N ARG A 87 -13.42 5.62 -0.11
CA ARG A 87 -12.84 5.60 1.24
C ARG A 87 -11.63 4.67 1.34
N VAL A 88 -11.69 3.49 0.73
CA VAL A 88 -10.55 2.56 0.75
C VAL A 88 -9.36 3.15 0.00
N ILE A 89 -9.58 3.78 -1.16
CA ILE A 89 -8.53 4.47 -1.93
C ILE A 89 -7.93 5.61 -1.12
N GLU A 90 -8.76 6.43 -0.46
CA GLU A 90 -8.29 7.53 0.37
C GLU A 90 -7.45 7.05 1.55
N GLN A 91 -7.87 5.98 2.20
CA GLN A 91 -7.09 5.37 3.29
C GLN A 91 -5.78 4.79 2.77
N PHE A 92 -5.76 4.16 1.59
CA PHE A 92 -4.53 3.69 0.96
C PHE A 92 -3.56 4.85 0.75
N ILE A 93 -4.01 5.91 0.04
CA ILE A 93 -3.19 7.10 -0.24
C ILE A 93 -2.61 7.70 1.04
N LEU A 94 -3.43 7.81 2.09
CA LEU A 94 -2.98 8.35 3.38
C LEU A 94 -1.86 7.50 4.00
N VAL A 95 -2.09 6.19 4.13
CA VAL A 95 -1.13 5.26 4.72
C VAL A 95 0.16 5.22 3.90
N ASP A 96 0.04 5.22 2.58
CA ASP A 96 1.19 5.15 1.67
C ASP A 96 2.02 6.44 1.65
N THR A 97 1.37 7.60 1.77
CA THR A 97 2.10 8.87 1.95
C THR A 97 2.93 8.86 3.24
N GLU A 98 2.35 8.36 4.34
CA GLU A 98 3.07 8.26 5.62
C GLU A 98 4.21 7.24 5.56
N VAL A 99 4.02 6.11 4.89
CA VAL A 99 5.03 5.05 4.82
C VAL A 99 6.21 5.45 3.95
N ILE A 100 5.99 6.17 2.83
CA ILE A 100 7.07 6.69 1.99
C ILE A 100 7.95 7.66 2.78
N ALA A 101 7.32 8.58 3.51
CA ALA A 101 8.03 9.54 4.36
C ALA A 101 8.86 8.83 5.45
N PHE A 102 8.33 7.74 6.01
CA PHE A 102 9.03 6.92 6.98
C PHE A 102 10.16 6.08 6.36
N TYR A 103 9.93 5.41 5.23
CA TYR A 103 10.94 4.60 4.54
C TYR A 103 12.12 5.44 4.08
N SER A 104 11.88 6.70 3.71
CA SER A 104 12.95 7.64 3.38
C SER A 104 13.93 7.83 4.55
N GLN A 105 13.44 7.80 5.80
CA GLN A 105 14.30 7.86 7.00
C GLN A 105 15.13 6.58 7.19
N LEU A 106 14.73 5.45 6.60
CA LEU A 106 15.48 4.21 6.72
C LEU A 106 16.83 4.25 6.00
N THR A 107 16.99 5.16 5.04
CA THR A 107 18.25 5.39 4.32
C THR A 107 19.35 5.95 5.24
N GLU A 108 18.99 6.53 6.39
CA GLU A 108 19.95 7.00 7.40
C GLU A 108 20.66 5.84 8.12
N PHE A 109 20.08 4.62 8.09
CA PHE A 109 20.72 3.42 8.65
C PHE A 109 21.55 2.71 7.59
N GLY A 110 22.63 2.05 8.00
CA GLY A 110 23.41 1.20 7.09
C GLY A 110 23.92 1.95 5.85
N THR A 111 24.36 3.21 5.99
CA THR A 111 24.80 4.07 4.87
C THR A 111 25.89 3.43 4.02
N GLU A 112 26.80 2.68 4.65
CA GLU A 112 27.87 1.95 3.96
C GLU A 112 27.40 0.63 3.32
N ASN A 113 26.20 0.15 3.71
CA ASN A 113 25.65 -1.09 3.18
C ASN A 113 24.85 -0.81 1.90
N ARG A 114 25.53 -0.95 0.74
CA ARG A 114 24.93 -0.71 -0.58
C ARG A 114 23.70 -1.57 -0.87
N ALA A 115 23.67 -2.82 -0.40
CA ALA A 115 22.53 -3.71 -0.63
C ALA A 115 21.30 -3.23 0.14
N TRP A 116 21.48 -2.85 1.41
CA TRP A 116 20.45 -2.21 2.22
C TRP A 116 19.90 -0.95 1.54
N GLN A 117 20.79 -0.02 1.16
CA GLN A 117 20.40 1.23 0.52
C GLN A 117 19.59 0.98 -0.75
N LYS A 118 20.08 0.12 -1.65
CA LYS A 118 19.40 -0.17 -2.93
C LYS A 118 18.03 -0.82 -2.75
N LEU A 119 17.87 -1.69 -1.77
CA LEU A 119 16.60 -2.36 -1.53
C LEU A 119 15.59 -1.46 -0.80
N VAL A 120 16.05 -0.58 0.11
CA VAL A 120 15.21 0.47 0.69
C VAL A 120 14.72 1.44 -0.40
N GLU A 121 15.63 1.91 -1.28
CA GLU A 121 15.29 2.75 -2.43
C GLU A 121 14.27 2.07 -3.37
N HIS A 122 14.44 0.77 -3.62
CA HIS A 122 13.51 -0.02 -4.43
C HIS A 122 12.11 -0.04 -3.82
N VAL A 123 12.00 -0.37 -2.53
CA VAL A 123 10.72 -0.38 -1.81
C VAL A 123 10.07 1.01 -1.81
N ILE A 124 10.84 2.09 -1.62
CA ILE A 124 10.33 3.46 -1.73
C ILE A 124 9.79 3.73 -3.13
N SER A 125 10.50 3.30 -4.18
CA SER A 125 10.10 3.52 -5.56
C SER A 125 8.80 2.77 -5.90
N GLU A 126 8.63 1.55 -5.40
CA GLU A 126 7.39 0.81 -5.55
C GLU A 126 6.23 1.51 -4.84
N GLN A 127 6.42 1.98 -3.60
CA GLN A 127 5.38 2.74 -2.89
C GLN A 127 5.05 4.06 -3.62
N ALA A 128 6.05 4.78 -4.12
CA ALA A 128 5.81 6.00 -4.91
C ALA A 128 4.99 5.72 -6.18
N PHE A 129 5.30 4.63 -6.89
CA PHE A 129 4.49 4.18 -8.03
C PHE A 129 3.04 3.87 -7.61
N MET A 130 2.84 3.18 -6.50
CA MET A 130 1.50 2.88 -5.97
C MET A 130 0.74 4.16 -5.61
N LEU A 131 1.38 5.10 -4.92
CA LEU A 131 0.76 6.37 -4.57
C LEU A 131 0.24 7.12 -5.80
N GLU A 132 1.05 7.21 -6.86
CA GLU A 132 0.64 7.82 -8.12
C GLU A 132 -0.54 7.08 -8.76
N LEU A 133 -0.47 5.74 -8.80
CA LEU A 133 -1.55 4.90 -9.31
C LEU A 133 -2.86 5.18 -8.57
N PHE A 134 -2.86 5.20 -7.23
CA PHE A 134 -4.09 5.40 -6.45
C PHE A 134 -4.61 6.83 -6.53
N ILE A 135 -3.75 7.83 -6.63
CA ILE A 135 -4.16 9.21 -6.93
C ILE A 135 -4.89 9.27 -8.26
N ASP A 136 -4.40 8.57 -9.28
CA ASP A 136 -5.03 8.53 -10.59
C ASP A 136 -6.32 7.70 -10.62
N LEU A 137 -6.40 6.59 -9.88
CA LEU A 137 -7.64 5.83 -9.70
C LEU A 137 -8.71 6.68 -8.99
N LYS A 138 -8.32 7.45 -7.97
CA LYS A 138 -9.23 8.37 -7.27
C LYS A 138 -9.86 9.40 -8.22
N LYS A 139 -9.08 9.93 -9.18
CA LYS A 139 -9.59 10.88 -10.18
C LYS A 139 -10.58 10.25 -11.16
N GLN A 140 -10.48 8.94 -11.42
CA GLN A 140 -11.32 8.23 -12.38
C GLN A 140 -12.68 7.80 -11.80
N ILE A 141 -12.82 7.77 -10.48
CA ILE A 141 -14.07 7.39 -9.78
C ILE A 141 -14.97 8.61 -9.53
N ARG A 142 -14.42 9.83 -9.68
CA ARG A 142 -15.16 11.10 -9.58
C ARG A 142 -16.01 11.42 -10.79
#